data_AF-A0A966S2M5-F1
#
_entry.id   AF-A0A966S2M5-F1
#
_cell.length_a   1.000
_cell.length_b   1.000
_cell.length_c   1.000
_cell.angle_alpha   90.00
_cell.angle_beta   90.00
_cell.angle_gamma   90.00
#
_symmetry.space_group_name_H-M   'P 1'
#
loop_
_entity.id
_entity.type
_entity.pdbx_description
1 polymer ?
#
loop_
_entity_poly.entity_id
_entity_poly.type
_entity_poly.pdbx_seq_one_letter_code
_entity_poly.pdbx_strand_id
1 'polypeptide(L)'
;MLAIETWRSIHVPGYGPPPKTTAQLEEDAKAQLKQLIDLATKLGYPPKDHPQFVNYCRQASEDWLRASELDSPAPRGHFLRIMGQSDREFVENANPSASIPQALALMNSDIISEKNLLSPFSPLMNFISQAKNPTEKAKAAYLAILSRHPTPDENAAWNKATASGLSINDLVYALLNSKQFIFIQ
;
A
#
# COMPACT_ATOMS: atom_id res chain seq x y z
N MET A 1 21.14 14.98 21.34
CA MET A 1 20.35 14.48 20.19
C MET A 1 21.36 14.19 19.08
N LEU A 2 21.78 12.94 18.91
CA LEU A 2 22.81 12.58 17.93
C LEU A 2 22.23 12.76 16.52
N ALA A 3 22.96 13.47 15.66
CA ALA A 3 22.56 13.70 14.27
C ALA A 3 22.40 12.36 13.56
N ILE A 4 21.26 12.19 12.90
CA ILE A 4 20.94 11.02 12.08
C ILE A 4 21.99 10.94 10.96
N GLU A 5 22.69 9.81 10.94
CA GLU A 5 23.68 9.32 9.97
C GLU A 5 24.06 10.23 8.80
N THR A 6 25.20 10.93 8.94
CA THR A 6 25.75 11.86 7.93
C THR A 6 26.31 11.18 6.68
N TRP A 7 26.58 9.86 6.70
CA TRP A 7 27.33 9.19 5.64
C TRP A 7 26.57 9.04 4.31
N ARG A 8 25.23 9.02 4.33
CA ARG A 8 24.40 8.89 3.10
C ARG A 8 24.48 10.11 2.18
N SER A 9 24.88 11.28 2.68
CA SER A 9 25.02 12.52 1.92
C SER A 9 26.47 12.89 1.60
N ILE A 10 27.45 12.08 2.01
CA ILE A 10 28.87 12.34 1.75
C ILE A 10 29.22 11.89 0.34
N HIS A 11 29.51 12.85 -0.54
CA HIS A 11 30.14 12.56 -1.81
C HIS A 11 31.63 12.29 -1.60
N VAL A 12 32.09 11.09 -1.97
CA VAL A 12 33.51 10.73 -1.98
C VAL A 12 34.05 10.91 -3.41
N PRO A 13 34.95 11.88 -3.67
CA PRO A 13 35.51 12.07 -5.00
C PRO A 13 36.17 10.79 -5.54
N GLY A 14 35.79 10.38 -6.76
CA GLY A 14 36.28 9.15 -7.39
C GLY A 14 35.46 7.88 -7.07
N TYR A 15 34.43 7.96 -6.22
CA TYR A 15 33.53 6.84 -5.94
C TYR A 15 32.07 7.25 -6.16
N GLY A 16 31.37 6.50 -7.03
CA GLY A 16 29.98 6.78 -7.39
C GLY A 16 29.79 7.99 -8.32
N PRO A 17 28.56 8.21 -8.81
CA PRO A 17 28.25 9.39 -9.62
C PRO A 17 28.39 10.69 -8.80
N PRO A 18 28.79 11.81 -9.43
CA PRO A 18 28.83 13.10 -8.77
C PRO A 18 27.44 13.51 -8.27
N PRO A 19 27.35 14.33 -7.19
CA PRO A 19 26.08 14.85 -6.72
C PRO A 19 25.45 15.66 -7.85
N LYS A 20 24.16 15.42 -8.09
CA LYS A 20 23.42 16.09 -9.15
C LYS A 20 23.34 17.59 -8.87
N THR A 21 23.48 18.40 -9.91
CA THR A 21 23.25 19.85 -9.81
C THR A 21 21.76 20.13 -9.62
N THR A 22 21.41 21.33 -9.15
CA THR A 22 20.01 21.75 -9.00
C THR A 22 19.24 21.63 -10.32
N ALA A 23 19.85 22.01 -11.44
CA ALA A 23 19.25 21.86 -12.77
C ALA A 23 18.96 20.40 -13.13
N GLN A 24 19.89 19.48 -12.83
CA GLN A 24 19.69 18.05 -13.09
C GLN A 24 18.58 17.47 -12.21
N LEU A 25 18.48 17.88 -10.95
CA LEU A 25 17.40 17.47 -10.04
C LEU A 25 16.03 17.95 -10.55
N GLU A 26 15.95 19.18 -11.07
CA GLU A 26 14.72 19.72 -11.67
C GLU A 26 14.33 18.99 -12.96
N GLU A 27 15.30 18.63 -13.80
CA GLU A 27 15.07 17.82 -15.00
C GLU A 27 14.57 16.42 -14.65
N ASP A 28 15.19 15.76 -13.66
CA ASP A 28 14.75 14.46 -13.16
C ASP A 28 13.32 14.53 -12.58
N ALA A 29 13.01 15.57 -11.81
CA ALA A 29 11.68 15.76 -11.25
C ALA A 29 10.62 15.96 -12.36
N LYS A 30 10.94 16.71 -13.41
CA LYS A 30 10.08 16.86 -14.61
C LYS A 30 9.91 15.53 -15.34
N ALA A 31 10.97 14.75 -15.47
CA ALA A 31 10.93 13.42 -16.09
C ALA A 31 10.05 12.44 -15.30
N GLN A 32 10.19 12.41 -13.97
CA GLN A 32 9.35 11.61 -13.08
C GLN A 32 7.88 12.02 -13.16
N LEU A 33 7.59 13.33 -13.14
CA LEU A 33 6.23 13.84 -13.28
C LEU A 33 5.62 13.38 -14.61
N LYS A 34 6.36 13.49 -15.71
CA LYS A 34 5.92 13.04 -17.03
C LYS A 34 5.61 11.54 -17.03
N GLN A 35 6.49 10.73 -16.45
CA GLN A 35 6.26 9.28 -16.32
C GLN A 35 4.98 8.95 -15.56
N LEU A 36 4.71 9.65 -14.45
CA LEU A 36 3.48 9.44 -13.66
C LEU A 36 2.22 9.84 -14.42
N ILE A 37 2.27 10.92 -15.21
CA ILE A 37 1.14 11.33 -16.07
C ILE A 37 0.92 10.32 -17.21
N ASP A 38 1.99 9.84 -17.83
CA ASP A 38 1.92 8.82 -18.88
C ASP A 38 1.33 7.51 -18.31
N LEU A 39 1.69 7.16 -17.08
CA LEU A 39 1.12 6.04 -16.33
C LEU A 39 -0.37 6.27 -16.06
N ALA A 40 -0.76 7.43 -15.54
CA ALA A 40 -2.16 7.76 -15.26
C ALA A 40 -3.04 7.62 -16.52
N THR A 41 -2.49 8.07 -17.67
CA THR A 41 -3.14 7.96 -18.98
C THR A 41 -3.30 6.50 -19.40
N LYS A 42 -2.27 5.66 -19.22
CA LYS A 42 -2.33 4.21 -19.51
C LYS A 42 -3.35 3.48 -18.64
N LEU A 43 -3.52 3.89 -17.39
CA LEU A 43 -4.53 3.32 -16.48
C LEU A 43 -5.95 3.84 -16.77
N GLY A 44 -6.12 4.79 -17.69
CA GLY A 44 -7.43 5.30 -18.10
C GLY A 44 -7.99 6.40 -17.19
N TYR A 45 -7.18 7.02 -16.34
CA TYR A 45 -7.64 8.15 -15.52
C TYR A 45 -7.85 9.41 -16.38
N PRO A 46 -8.94 10.17 -16.17
CA PRO A 46 -9.21 11.38 -16.93
C PRO A 46 -8.17 12.46 -16.59
N PRO A 47 -7.88 13.41 -17.52
CA PRO A 47 -6.87 14.46 -17.30
C PRO A 47 -7.10 15.32 -16.05
N LYS A 48 -8.36 15.45 -15.62
CA LYS A 48 -8.75 16.16 -14.40
C LYS A 48 -8.16 15.54 -13.13
N ASP A 49 -8.01 14.21 -13.11
CA ASP A 49 -7.61 13.46 -11.92
C ASP A 49 -6.11 13.17 -11.89
N HIS A 50 -5.37 13.48 -12.97
CA HIS A 50 -3.92 13.28 -13.07
C HIS A 50 -3.15 13.95 -11.91
N PRO A 51 -3.45 15.20 -11.50
CA PRO A 51 -2.75 15.81 -10.37
C PRO A 51 -2.97 15.05 -9.05
N GLN A 52 -4.17 14.52 -8.83
CA GLN A 52 -4.49 13.74 -7.63
C GLN A 52 -3.77 12.40 -7.64
N PHE A 53 -3.73 11.72 -8.78
CA PHE A 53 -2.96 10.48 -8.97
C PHE A 53 -1.46 10.69 -8.71
N VAL A 54 -0.87 11.77 -9.25
CA VAL A 54 0.55 12.10 -9.03
C VAL A 54 0.83 12.34 -7.54
N ASN A 55 -0.05 13.05 -6.85
CA ASN A 55 0.09 13.28 -5.41
C ASN A 55 -0.03 11.99 -4.61
N TYR A 56 -0.97 11.11 -4.96
CA TYR A 56 -1.09 9.78 -4.36
C TYR A 56 0.19 8.97 -4.52
N CYS A 57 0.75 8.89 -5.74
CA CYS A 57 2.00 8.16 -5.98
C CYS A 57 3.18 8.74 -5.19
N ARG A 58 3.27 10.07 -5.08
CA ARG A 58 4.33 10.73 -4.31
C ARG A 58 4.21 10.38 -2.82
N GLN A 59 3.02 10.55 -2.24
CA GLN A 59 2.76 10.20 -0.84
C GLN A 59 3.06 8.72 -0.58
N ALA A 60 2.56 7.82 -1.43
CA ALA A 60 2.84 6.40 -1.30
C ALA A 60 4.34 6.07 -1.36
N SER A 61 5.12 6.77 -2.20
CA SER A 61 6.57 6.56 -2.28
C SER A 61 7.37 7.12 -1.10
N GLU A 62 6.84 8.16 -0.43
CA GLU A 62 7.45 8.76 0.75
C GLU A 62 7.11 7.98 2.02
N ASP A 63 5.86 7.54 2.15
CA ASP A 63 5.36 6.86 3.35
C ASP A 63 5.68 5.35 3.34
N TRP A 64 5.66 4.71 2.17
CA TRP A 64 5.77 3.26 2.02
C TRP A 64 6.94 2.86 1.11
N LEU A 65 8.16 2.99 1.63
CA LEU A 65 9.35 2.47 0.95
C LEU A 65 9.39 0.94 0.96
N ARG A 66 10.14 0.36 0.02
CA ARG A 66 10.37 -1.09 0.01
C ARG A 66 11.13 -1.49 1.27
N ALA A 67 10.78 -2.65 1.84
CA ALA A 67 11.45 -3.15 3.04
C ALA A 67 12.98 -3.31 2.88
N SER A 68 13.47 -3.52 1.65
CA SER A 68 14.90 -3.59 1.32
C SER A 68 15.62 -2.24 1.29
N GLU A 69 14.87 -1.13 1.19
CA GLU A 69 15.40 0.23 1.14
C GLU A 69 15.41 0.89 2.53
N LEU A 70 14.69 0.31 3.48
CA LEU A 70 14.66 0.73 4.87
C LEU A 70 15.82 0.13 5.65
N ASP A 71 16.25 0.84 6.70
CA ASP A 71 17.24 0.31 7.64
C ASP A 71 16.70 -0.96 8.31
N SER A 72 17.55 -1.99 8.39
CA SER A 72 17.20 -3.28 8.97
C SER A 72 18.00 -3.50 10.26
N PRO A 73 17.33 -3.68 11.41
CA PRO A 73 15.87 -3.78 11.60
C PRO A 73 15.16 -2.42 11.59
N ALA A 74 13.88 -2.40 11.21
CA ALA A 74 13.09 -1.17 11.23
C ALA A 74 12.94 -0.63 12.68
N PRO A 75 12.71 0.68 12.86
CA PRO A 75 12.53 1.26 14.19
C PRO A 75 11.35 0.65 14.96
N ARG A 76 11.36 0.74 16.29
CA ARG A 76 10.27 0.24 17.14
C ARG A 76 8.95 0.95 16.78
N GLY A 77 7.86 0.19 16.73
CA GLY A 77 6.54 0.69 16.31
C GLY A 77 6.34 0.73 14.79
N HIS A 78 7.38 0.48 13.99
CA HIS A 78 7.24 0.39 12.54
C HIS A 78 6.41 -0.84 12.13
N PHE A 79 5.64 -0.72 11.04
CA PHE A 79 4.75 -1.79 10.55
C PHE A 79 5.49 -3.13 10.37
N LEU A 80 6.69 -3.12 9.78
CA LEU A 80 7.52 -4.32 9.61
C LEU A 80 7.81 -5.05 10.92
N ARG A 81 8.01 -4.33 12.03
CA ARG A 81 8.24 -4.95 13.35
C ARG A 81 6.99 -5.66 13.86
N ILE A 82 5.83 -5.03 13.68
CA ILE A 82 4.54 -5.61 14.06
C ILE A 82 4.29 -6.88 13.23
N MET A 83 4.65 -6.86 11.95
CA MET A 83 4.48 -7.97 11.00
C MET A 83 5.58 -9.03 11.06
N GLY A 84 6.34 -9.11 12.17
CA GLY A 84 7.24 -10.24 12.44
C GLY A 84 8.69 -10.08 11.98
N GLN A 85 9.12 -8.86 11.60
CA GLN A 85 10.54 -8.60 11.33
C GLN A 85 11.38 -8.76 12.60
N SER A 86 12.43 -9.57 12.50
CA SER A 86 13.42 -9.77 13.57
C SER A 86 14.10 -8.45 13.99
N ASP A 87 14.35 -8.28 15.29
CA ASP A 87 15.25 -7.26 15.83
C ASP A 87 16.72 -7.56 15.59
N ARG A 88 17.06 -8.78 15.20
CA ARG A 88 18.45 -9.26 15.13
C ARG A 88 19.20 -9.16 16.45
N GLU A 89 18.50 -9.13 17.59
CA GLU A 89 19.10 -9.23 18.92
C GLU A 89 19.38 -10.70 19.27
N PHE A 90 18.50 -11.60 18.83
CA PHE A 90 18.62 -13.05 19.00
C PHE A 90 18.50 -13.80 17.66
N VAL A 91 19.14 -14.97 17.61
CA VAL A 91 19.02 -15.90 16.48
C VAL A 91 17.57 -16.36 16.35
N GLU A 92 17.07 -16.42 15.11
CA GLU A 92 15.69 -16.86 14.78
C GLU A 92 14.56 -16.04 15.41
N ASN A 93 14.79 -14.78 15.79
CA ASN A 93 13.75 -13.92 16.38
C ASN A 93 12.79 -13.29 15.35
N ALA A 94 12.60 -13.90 14.19
CA ALA A 94 11.55 -13.50 13.24
C ALA A 94 10.31 -14.36 13.50
N ASN A 95 9.12 -13.77 13.43
CA ASN A 95 7.89 -14.50 13.72
C ASN A 95 6.92 -14.50 12.53
N PRO A 96 6.75 -15.63 11.82
CA PRO A 96 5.79 -15.73 10.72
C PRO A 96 4.35 -16.00 11.19
N SER A 97 4.13 -16.26 12.49
CA SER A 97 2.79 -16.57 12.99
C SER A 97 1.91 -15.33 13.10
N ALA A 98 0.63 -15.53 12.78
CA ALA A 98 -0.39 -14.51 12.95
C ALA A 98 -0.57 -14.19 14.44
N SER A 99 -0.64 -12.90 14.78
CA SER A 99 -0.80 -12.46 16.16
C SER A 99 -1.93 -11.44 16.33
N ILE A 100 -2.52 -11.38 17.53
CA ILE A 100 -3.56 -10.40 17.85
C ILE A 100 -3.09 -8.95 17.64
N PRO A 101 -1.85 -8.56 18.03
CA PRO A 101 -1.35 -7.22 17.73
C PRO A 101 -1.31 -6.89 16.22
N GLN A 102 -1.02 -7.85 15.34
CA GLN A 102 -1.06 -7.64 13.89
C GLN A 102 -2.50 -7.40 13.40
N ALA A 103 -3.46 -8.19 13.91
CA ALA A 103 -4.87 -7.99 13.61
C ALA A 103 -5.35 -6.58 14.04
N LEU A 104 -5.01 -6.16 15.26
CA LEU A 104 -5.34 -4.83 15.77
C LEU A 104 -4.63 -3.71 15.00
N ALA A 105 -3.39 -3.96 14.56
CA ALA A 105 -2.66 -3.02 13.73
C ALA A 105 -3.39 -2.83 12.40
N LEU A 106 -3.86 -3.89 11.73
CA LEU A 106 -4.64 -3.77 10.50
C LEU A 106 -5.96 -3.00 10.72
N MET A 107 -6.74 -3.36 11.74
CA MET A 107 -8.03 -2.72 12.05
C MET A 107 -7.91 -1.21 12.27
N ASN A 108 -6.81 -0.76 12.87
CA ASN A 108 -6.56 0.64 13.21
C ASN A 108 -5.53 1.31 12.29
N SER A 109 -5.05 0.63 11.25
CA SER A 109 -3.96 1.14 10.43
C SER A 109 -4.44 2.26 9.51
N ASP A 110 -3.60 3.27 9.36
CA ASP A 110 -3.75 4.25 8.27
C ASP A 110 -3.45 3.61 6.89
N ILE A 111 -2.93 2.38 6.84
CA ILE A 111 -2.72 1.63 5.59
C ILE A 111 -4.07 1.38 4.91
N ILE A 112 -5.08 0.97 5.66
CA ILE A 112 -6.44 0.72 5.17
C ILE A 112 -7.27 2.01 5.28
N SER A 113 -6.71 3.15 4.84
CA SER A 113 -7.42 4.43 4.78
C SER A 113 -7.68 4.88 3.35
N GLU A 114 -8.57 5.85 3.19
CA GLU A 114 -8.92 6.46 1.89
C GLU A 114 -7.72 7.15 1.22
N LYS A 115 -6.68 7.50 1.99
CA LYS A 115 -5.45 8.08 1.46
C LYS A 115 -4.52 7.02 0.85
N ASN A 116 -4.62 5.78 1.35
CA ASN A 116 -3.72 4.69 1.01
C ASN A 116 -4.45 3.60 0.21
N LEU A 117 -4.73 2.45 0.81
CA LEU A 117 -5.23 1.28 0.10
C LEU A 117 -6.68 1.43 -0.39
N LEU A 118 -7.51 2.23 0.29
CA LEU A 118 -8.89 2.49 -0.13
C LEU A 118 -9.01 3.69 -1.10
N SER A 119 -7.89 4.32 -1.46
CA SER A 119 -7.87 5.39 -2.45
C SER A 119 -8.34 4.87 -3.82
N PRO A 120 -9.11 5.66 -4.60
CA PRO A 120 -9.50 5.28 -5.98
C PRO A 120 -8.31 5.12 -6.93
N PHE A 121 -7.15 5.69 -6.56
CA PHE A 121 -5.89 5.60 -7.30
C PHE A 121 -5.06 4.37 -6.91
N SER A 122 -5.46 3.63 -5.87
CA SER A 122 -4.76 2.41 -5.48
C SER A 122 -4.91 1.32 -6.55
N PRO A 123 -3.90 0.45 -6.74
CA PRO A 123 -4.00 -0.65 -7.69
C PRO A 123 -5.18 -1.59 -7.41
N LEU A 124 -5.49 -1.82 -6.12
CA LEU A 124 -6.61 -2.67 -5.69
C LEU A 124 -7.95 -2.04 -6.09
N MET A 125 -8.17 -0.77 -5.76
CA MET A 125 -9.43 -0.12 -6.08
C MET A 125 -9.58 0.14 -7.57
N ASN A 126 -8.49 0.37 -8.29
CA ASN A 126 -8.50 0.43 -9.75
C ASN A 126 -8.93 -0.91 -10.37
N PHE A 127 -8.42 -2.03 -9.86
CA PHE A 127 -8.84 -3.36 -10.31
C PHE A 127 -10.34 -3.60 -10.06
N ILE A 128 -10.83 -3.22 -8.88
CA ILE A 128 -12.26 -3.35 -8.54
C ILE A 128 -13.12 -2.40 -9.38
N SER A 129 -12.67 -1.18 -9.64
CA SER A 129 -13.45 -0.16 -10.37
C SER A 129 -13.67 -0.50 -11.84
N GLN A 130 -12.79 -1.31 -12.43
CA GLN A 130 -12.93 -1.83 -13.80
C GLN A 130 -14.13 -2.77 -13.97
N ALA A 131 -14.60 -3.40 -12.90
CA ALA A 131 -15.79 -4.24 -12.94
C ALA A 131 -17.07 -3.38 -13.07
N LYS A 132 -18.00 -3.80 -13.94
CA LYS A 132 -19.19 -3.00 -14.29
C LYS A 132 -20.27 -3.11 -13.23
N ASN A 133 -20.56 -4.35 -12.81
CA ASN A 133 -21.69 -4.65 -11.94
C ASN A 133 -21.28 -4.67 -10.47
N PRO A 134 -22.15 -4.25 -9.51
CA PRO A 134 -21.85 -4.35 -8.08
C PRO A 134 -21.48 -5.76 -7.61
N THR A 135 -22.10 -6.79 -8.20
CA THR A 135 -21.79 -8.20 -7.94
C THR A 135 -20.43 -8.62 -8.49
N GLU A 136 -20.04 -8.10 -9.66
CA GLU A 136 -18.71 -8.32 -10.23
C GLU A 136 -17.62 -7.59 -9.42
N LYS A 137 -17.91 -6.39 -8.92
CA LYS A 137 -17.02 -5.66 -8.01
C LYS A 137 -16.76 -6.45 -6.74
N ALA A 138 -17.80 -7.06 -6.16
CA ALA A 138 -17.63 -7.96 -5.03
C ALA A 138 -16.75 -9.16 -5.40
N LYS A 139 -17.02 -9.83 -6.52
CA LYS A 139 -16.17 -10.94 -7.00
C LYS A 139 -14.71 -10.53 -7.20
N ALA A 140 -14.46 -9.34 -7.75
CA ALA A 140 -13.11 -8.80 -7.94
C ALA A 140 -12.43 -8.52 -6.59
N ALA A 141 -13.16 -7.98 -5.60
CA ALA A 141 -12.62 -7.75 -4.25
C ALA A 141 -12.22 -9.07 -3.56
N TYR A 142 -13.09 -10.09 -3.59
CA TYR A 142 -12.79 -11.42 -3.05
C TYR A 142 -11.60 -12.06 -3.76
N LEU A 143 -11.51 -11.93 -5.08
CA LEU A 143 -10.40 -12.49 -5.85
C LEU A 143 -9.08 -11.75 -5.56
N ALA A 144 -9.11 -10.43 -5.43
CA ALA A 144 -7.91 -9.64 -5.13
C ALA A 144 -7.37 -9.86 -3.71
N ILE A 145 -8.26 -10.07 -2.72
CA ILE A 145 -7.87 -10.14 -1.30
C ILE A 145 -7.71 -11.58 -0.83
N LEU A 146 -8.62 -12.48 -1.20
CA LEU A 146 -8.66 -13.87 -0.73
C LEU A 146 -8.30 -14.89 -1.82
N SER A 147 -7.93 -14.44 -3.03
CA SER A 147 -7.56 -15.32 -4.16
C SER A 147 -8.63 -16.36 -4.52
N ARG A 148 -9.91 -16.08 -4.23
CA ARG A 148 -11.04 -16.97 -4.55
C ARG A 148 -12.30 -16.18 -4.88
N HIS A 149 -13.31 -16.86 -5.42
CA HIS A 149 -14.64 -16.29 -5.57
C HIS A 149 -15.46 -16.37 -4.27
N PRO A 150 -16.42 -15.45 -4.07
CA PRO A 150 -17.33 -15.49 -2.93
C PRO A 150 -18.24 -16.71 -3.00
N THR A 151 -18.53 -17.31 -1.86
CA THR A 151 -19.49 -18.41 -1.73
C THR A 151 -20.93 -17.90 -1.92
N PRO A 152 -21.92 -18.79 -2.14
CA PRO A 152 -23.32 -18.39 -2.22
C PRO A 152 -23.80 -17.64 -0.96
N ASP A 153 -23.38 -18.08 0.22
CA ASP A 153 -23.74 -17.46 1.50
C ASP A 153 -23.13 -16.06 1.65
N GLU A 154 -21.87 -15.89 1.25
CA GLU A 154 -21.18 -14.59 1.26
C GLU A 154 -21.83 -13.60 0.29
N ASN A 155 -22.24 -14.06 -0.89
CA ASN A 155 -22.99 -13.22 -1.83
C ASN A 155 -24.36 -12.83 -1.25
N ALA A 156 -25.06 -13.75 -0.59
CA ALA A 156 -26.34 -13.45 0.06
C ALA A 156 -26.17 -12.42 1.18
N ALA A 157 -25.14 -12.57 2.02
CA ALA A 157 -24.79 -11.62 3.06
C ALA A 157 -24.42 -10.24 2.48
N TRP A 158 -23.62 -10.21 1.42
CA TRP A 158 -23.24 -8.97 0.73
C TRP A 158 -24.46 -8.26 0.14
N ASN A 159 -25.35 -8.96 -0.55
CA ASN A 159 -26.56 -8.37 -1.12
C ASN A 159 -27.44 -7.72 -0.03
N LYS A 160 -27.55 -8.35 1.14
CA LYS A 160 -28.25 -7.78 2.30
C LYS A 160 -27.53 -6.54 2.86
N ALA A 161 -26.20 -6.58 2.92
CA ALA A 161 -25.38 -5.46 3.39
C ALA A 161 -25.48 -4.25 2.43
N THR A 162 -25.46 -4.47 1.12
CA THR A 162 -25.65 -3.40 0.12
C THR A 162 -27.03 -2.77 0.24
N ALA A 163 -28.08 -3.56 0.51
CA ALA A 163 -29.42 -3.03 0.79
C ALA A 163 -29.47 -2.17 2.07
N SER A 164 -28.52 -2.37 2.98
CA SER A 164 -28.37 -1.57 4.21
C SER A 164 -27.50 -0.31 4.00
N GLY A 165 -26.98 -0.09 2.79
CA GLY A 165 -26.18 1.08 2.43
C GLY A 165 -24.66 0.90 2.49
N LEU A 166 -24.14 -0.32 2.72
CA LEU A 166 -22.69 -0.54 2.74
C LEU A 166 -22.06 -0.39 1.36
N SER A 167 -20.89 0.25 1.34
CA SER A 167 -20.10 0.51 0.15
C SER A 167 -19.08 -0.59 -0.13
N ILE A 168 -18.49 -0.57 -1.33
CA ILE A 168 -17.41 -1.51 -1.69
C ILE A 168 -16.16 -1.34 -0.81
N ASN A 169 -15.91 -0.12 -0.31
CA ASN A 169 -14.79 0.15 0.59
C ASN A 169 -14.99 -0.58 1.93
N ASP A 170 -16.24 -0.63 2.42
CA ASP A 170 -16.59 -1.37 3.63
C ASP A 170 -16.39 -2.88 3.44
N LEU A 171 -16.69 -3.39 2.25
CA LEU A 171 -16.40 -4.79 1.91
C LEU A 171 -14.89 -5.07 1.94
N VAL A 172 -14.08 -4.23 1.29
CA VAL A 172 -12.61 -4.37 1.28
C VAL A 172 -12.07 -4.32 2.72
N TYR A 173 -12.52 -3.37 3.53
CA TYR A 173 -12.15 -3.27 4.93
C TYR A 173 -12.54 -4.53 5.72
N ALA A 174 -13.76 -5.03 5.53
CA ALA A 174 -14.23 -6.25 6.20
C ALA A 174 -13.45 -7.50 5.78
N LEU A 175 -13.07 -7.61 4.51
CA LEU A 175 -12.29 -8.75 4.01
C LEU A 175 -10.86 -8.75 4.57
N LEU A 176 -10.19 -7.60 4.62
CA LEU A 176 -8.84 -7.46 5.19
C LEU A 176 -8.81 -7.72 6.70
N ASN A 177 -9.92 -7.45 7.39
CA ASN A 177 -10.06 -7.71 8.82
C ASN A 177 -10.76 -9.04 9.13
N SER A 178 -10.98 -9.88 8.10
CA SER A 178 -11.57 -11.20 8.28
C SER A 178 -10.59 -12.19 8.90
N LYS A 179 -11.12 -13.19 9.60
CA LYS A 179 -10.29 -14.27 10.15
C LYS A 179 -9.56 -15.04 9.04
N GLN A 180 -10.18 -15.22 7.88
CA GLN A 180 -9.59 -15.92 6.74
C GLN A 180 -8.38 -15.16 6.15
N PHE A 181 -8.38 -13.83 6.24
CA PHE A 181 -7.25 -13.03 5.78
C PHE A 181 -6.13 -13.00 6.82
N ILE A 182 -6.48 -12.77 8.09
CA ILE A 182 -5.51 -12.60 9.18
C ILE A 182 -4.88 -13.93 9.58
N PHE A 183 -5.66 -15.01 9.58
CA PHE A 183 -5.23 -16.34 9.95
C PHE A 183 -5.28 -17.21 8.69
N ILE A 184 -4.14 -17.78 8.32
CA ILE A 184 -4.07 -18.83 7.29
C ILE A 184 -4.77 -20.07 7.88
N GLN A 185 -6.10 -20.12 7.77
CA GLN A 185 -6.97 -21.24 8.14
C GLN A 185 -7.98 -21.51 7.03
#